data_AF-A0A537QYV6-F1
#
_entry.id   AF-A0A537QYV6-F1
#
_cell.length_a   1.000
_cell.length_b   1.000
_cell.length_c   1.000
_cell.angle_alpha   90.00
_cell.angle_beta   90.00
_cell.angle_gamma   90.00
#
_symmetry.space_group_name_H-M   'P 1'
#
loop_
_entity.id
_entity.type
_entity.pdbx_description
1 polymer ?
#
loop_
_entity_poly.entity_id
_entity_poly.type
_entity_poly.pdbx_seq_one_letter_code
_entity_poly.pdbx_strand_id
1 'polypeptide(L)'
;MRPRLYRFQTKSKLFGGLAILLLPAGLGATYGQEPAKPNGLAADRPAGQEFALRGQRLAREIKYSDWRKFCFKTPGSSTVCRTTITGTFDTGQSAVRIDLIERDGDKAARL
;
A
#
# COMPACT_ATOMS: atom_id res chain seq x y z
N MET A 1 -21.59 -36.84 -17.48
CA MET A 1 -21.06 -35.47 -17.31
C MET A 1 -19.54 -35.58 -17.14
N ARG A 2 -18.75 -35.06 -18.09
CA ARG A 2 -17.28 -35.26 -18.15
C ARG A 2 -16.57 -34.19 -17.30
N PRO A 3 -15.54 -34.53 -16.50
CA PRO A 3 -14.81 -33.55 -15.72
C PRO A 3 -13.88 -32.71 -16.62
N ARG A 4 -13.97 -31.38 -16.51
CA ARG A 4 -13.00 -30.45 -17.10
C ARG A 4 -11.69 -30.55 -16.32
N LEU A 5 -10.68 -31.17 -16.92
CA LEU A 5 -9.28 -31.07 -16.48
C LEU A 5 -8.79 -29.64 -16.78
N TYR A 6 -8.60 -28.82 -15.75
CA TYR A 6 -7.93 -27.52 -15.90
C TYR A 6 -6.42 -27.77 -15.94
N ARG A 7 -5.89 -27.78 -17.16
CA ARG A 7 -4.46 -27.93 -17.45
C ARG A 7 -3.76 -26.60 -17.20
N PHE A 8 -3.12 -26.46 -16.04
CA PHE A 8 -2.25 -25.32 -15.75
C PHE A 8 -0.84 -25.61 -16.30
N GLN A 9 -0.58 -25.21 -17.54
CA GLN A 9 0.75 -25.32 -18.16
C GLN A 9 0.94 -24.22 -19.21
N THR A 10 1.68 -23.18 -18.85
CA THR A 10 2.49 -22.40 -19.78
C THR A 10 3.70 -21.83 -19.03
N LYS A 11 4.74 -22.66 -18.89
CA LYS A 11 6.11 -22.15 -18.70
C LYS A 11 6.56 -21.54 -20.04
N SER A 12 6.36 -20.24 -20.23
CA SER A 12 7.01 -19.52 -21.33
C SER A 12 8.42 -19.13 -20.87
N LYS A 13 9.42 -19.89 -21.31
CA LYS A 13 10.81 -19.44 -21.36
C LYS A 13 11.06 -18.98 -22.79
N LEU A 14 11.00 -17.67 -23.05
CA LEU A 14 11.59 -17.10 -24.25
C LEU A 14 12.93 -16.47 -23.92
N PHE A 15 13.87 -16.87 -24.76
CA PHE A 15 15.28 -16.54 -24.83
C PHE A 15 15.54 -15.04 -25.02
N GLY A 16 16.65 -14.59 -24.42
CA GLY A 16 17.78 -14.03 -25.18
C GLY A 16 17.57 -12.67 -25.84
N GLY A 17 18.15 -11.64 -25.24
CA GLY A 17 18.35 -10.35 -25.88
C GLY A 17 18.92 -9.31 -24.91
N LEU A 18 20.20 -9.45 -24.54
CA LEU A 18 20.94 -8.41 -23.84
C LEU A 18 21.33 -7.33 -24.86
N ALA A 19 20.49 -6.29 -25.02
CA ALA A 19 20.88 -5.10 -25.76
C ALA A 19 21.68 -4.17 -24.82
N ILE A 20 23.01 -4.24 -24.90
CA ILE A 20 23.91 -3.29 -24.24
C ILE A 20 23.85 -1.98 -25.05
N LEU A 21 23.11 -0.99 -24.54
CA LEU A 21 23.19 0.40 -24.99
C LEU A 21 24.41 1.05 -24.31
N LEU A 22 25.46 1.30 -25.09
CA LEU A 22 26.60 2.12 -24.69
C LEU A 22 26.15 3.59 -24.57
N LEU A 23 25.96 4.08 -23.34
CA LEU A 23 25.86 5.52 -23.08
C LEU A 23 27.27 6.13 -23.04
N PRO A 24 27.56 7.20 -23.81
CA PRO A 24 28.79 7.96 -23.65
C PRO A 24 28.79 8.67 -22.29
N ALA A 25 29.86 8.44 -21.53
CA ALA A 25 30.16 9.15 -20.28
C ALA A 25 30.47 10.62 -20.59
N GLY A 26 29.44 11.46 -20.61
CA GLY A 26 29.59 12.91 -20.55
C GLY A 26 30.01 13.31 -19.14
N LEU A 27 31.30 13.60 -18.96
CA LEU A 27 31.83 14.34 -17.81
C LEU A 27 31.33 15.79 -17.88
N GLY A 28 30.07 16.00 -17.51
CA GLY A 28 29.55 17.33 -17.21
C GLY A 28 29.89 17.67 -15.78
N ALA A 29 30.91 18.50 -15.57
CA ALA A 29 31.15 19.13 -14.27
C ALA A 29 29.90 19.93 -13.87
N THR A 30 29.11 19.40 -12.95
CA THR A 30 28.07 20.18 -12.27
C THR A 30 28.77 21.13 -11.31
N TYR A 31 29.04 22.35 -11.77
CA TYR A 31 29.34 23.45 -10.84
C TYR A 31 28.10 23.65 -9.99
N GLY A 32 28.19 23.32 -8.69
CA GLY A 32 27.16 23.68 -7.73
C GLY A 32 27.01 25.19 -7.74
N GLN A 33 25.84 25.70 -8.12
CA GLN A 33 25.50 27.10 -7.90
C GLN A 33 25.25 27.25 -6.40
N GLU A 34 26.20 27.84 -5.69
CA GLU A 34 25.95 28.46 -4.40
C GLU A 34 24.83 29.49 -4.59
N PRO A 35 23.72 29.43 -3.85
CA PRO A 35 22.69 30.44 -3.97
C PRO A 35 23.28 31.77 -3.52
N ALA A 36 23.40 32.72 -4.46
CA ALA A 36 23.74 34.09 -4.15
C ALA A 36 22.79 34.60 -3.08
N LYS A 37 23.33 34.99 -1.92
CA LYS A 37 22.58 35.64 -0.84
C LYS A 37 21.93 36.91 -1.41
N PRO A 38 20.59 37.02 -1.50
CA PRO A 38 19.97 38.25 -1.94
C PRO A 38 20.09 39.25 -0.78
N ASN A 39 20.95 40.25 -0.94
CA ASN A 39 20.82 41.48 -0.17
C ASN A 39 19.61 42.24 -0.73
N GLY A 40 18.46 42.06 -0.10
CA GLY A 40 17.24 42.78 -0.41
C GLY A 40 16.41 42.90 0.85
N LEU A 41 16.10 44.13 1.23
CA LEU A 41 15.38 44.52 2.44
C LEU A 41 14.14 43.65 2.68
N ALA A 42 13.90 43.35 3.96
CA ALA A 42 12.69 42.74 4.47
C ALA A 42 11.47 43.55 4.04
N ALA A 43 10.87 43.15 2.92
CA ALA A 43 9.51 43.50 2.58
C ALA A 43 8.60 42.49 3.28
N ASP A 44 7.73 43.03 4.12
CA ASP A 44 6.67 42.39 4.89
C ASP A 44 5.93 41.33 4.03
N ARG A 45 6.34 40.07 4.17
CA ARG A 45 5.66 38.95 3.52
C ARG A 45 4.56 38.53 4.48
N PRO A 46 3.27 38.54 4.09
CA PRO A 46 2.20 38.12 4.98
C PRO A 46 2.55 36.73 5.49
N ALA A 47 2.51 36.59 6.82
CA ALA A 47 2.88 35.38 7.56
C ALA A 47 2.46 34.16 6.76
N GLY A 48 3.47 33.39 6.33
CA GLY A 48 3.30 32.29 5.39
C GLY A 48 2.16 31.40 5.84
N GLN A 49 1.32 31.00 4.89
CA GLN A 49 0.51 29.81 5.08
C GLN A 49 1.46 28.71 5.52
N GLU A 50 1.36 28.34 6.80
CA GLU A 50 2.09 27.25 7.39
C GLU A 50 1.56 25.97 6.76
N PHE A 51 2.13 25.60 5.62
CA PHE A 51 1.82 24.35 4.96
C PHE A 51 2.25 23.24 5.90
N ALA A 52 1.28 22.44 6.37
CA ALA A 52 1.58 21.23 7.13
C ALA A 52 2.69 20.46 6.40
N LEU A 53 3.74 20.09 7.14
CA LEU A 53 4.90 19.40 6.56
C LEU A 53 4.40 18.17 5.81
N ARG A 54 4.93 17.92 4.61
CA ARG A 54 4.57 16.73 3.84
C ARG A 54 4.75 15.49 4.73
N GLY A 55 3.65 14.79 5.01
CA GLY A 55 3.64 13.61 5.88
C GLY A 55 3.05 13.84 7.28
N GLN A 56 2.84 15.10 7.71
CA GLN A 56 2.00 15.38 8.87
C GLN A 56 0.53 15.17 8.49
N ARG A 57 -0.02 14.03 8.94
CA ARG A 57 -1.46 13.85 9.06
C ARG A 57 -1.79 13.90 10.54
N LEU A 58 -2.68 14.81 10.93
CA LEU A 58 -3.31 14.75 12.24
C LEU A 58 -3.88 13.33 12.42
N ALA A 59 -3.61 12.71 13.57
CA ALA A 59 -4.19 11.42 13.92
C ALA A 59 -5.71 11.62 13.99
N ARG A 60 -6.41 11.21 12.93
CA ARG A 60 -7.86 11.32 12.85
C ARG A 60 -8.46 10.23 13.71
N GLU A 61 -9.51 10.57 14.46
CA GLU A 61 -10.30 9.59 15.18
C GLU A 61 -10.81 8.52 14.20
N ILE A 62 -10.71 7.26 14.61
CA ILE A 62 -11.22 6.11 13.85
C ILE A 62 -12.44 5.59 14.60
N LYS A 63 -13.60 5.64 13.95
CA LYS A 63 -14.83 5.04 14.45
C LYS A 63 -14.87 3.59 14.01
N TYR A 64 -14.99 2.69 14.97
CA TYR A 64 -15.07 1.26 14.70
C TYR A 64 -16.51 0.79 14.61
N SER A 65 -16.76 -0.11 13.66
CA SER A 65 -18.01 -0.87 13.60
C SER A 65 -18.06 -1.95 14.69
N ASP A 66 -19.20 -2.62 14.81
CA ASP A 66 -19.26 -3.87 15.54
C ASP A 66 -18.43 -4.96 14.84
N TRP A 67 -17.98 -5.92 15.65
CA TRP A 67 -17.40 -7.16 15.15
C TRP A 67 -18.47 -8.01 14.48
N ARG A 68 -18.14 -8.59 13.32
CA ARG A 68 -19.03 -9.53 12.62
C ARG A 68 -18.31 -10.81 12.27
N LYS A 69 -18.84 -11.94 12.73
CA LYS A 69 -18.33 -13.28 12.41
C LYS A 69 -19.13 -13.89 11.26
N PHE A 70 -18.43 -14.32 10.22
CA PHE A 70 -19.00 -15.06 9.10
C PHE A 70 -18.22 -16.36 8.92
N CYS A 71 -18.93 -17.49 8.97
CA CYS A 71 -18.36 -18.81 8.79
C CYS A 71 -18.84 -19.42 7.48
N PHE A 72 -17.92 -20.03 6.74
CA PHE A 72 -18.23 -20.73 5.50
C PHE A 72 -17.42 -22.01 5.38
N LYS A 73 -17.96 -22.97 4.65
CA LYS A 73 -17.34 -24.26 4.38
C LYS A 73 -17.17 -24.43 2.88
N THR A 74 -15.94 -24.66 2.45
CA THR A 74 -15.66 -25.04 1.05
C THR A 74 -15.69 -26.56 0.89
N PRO A 75 -16.16 -27.10 -0.25
CA PRO A 75 -16.15 -28.54 -0.49
C PRO A 75 -14.75 -29.13 -0.33
N GLY A 76 -14.62 -30.20 0.46
CA GLY A 76 -13.34 -30.86 0.71
C GLY A 76 -12.42 -30.17 1.72
N SER A 77 -12.88 -29.14 2.45
CA SER A 77 -12.10 -28.48 3.51
C SER A 77 -12.82 -28.43 4.86
N SER A 78 -12.08 -28.04 5.90
CA SER A 78 -12.66 -27.62 7.17
C SER A 78 -13.38 -26.27 7.05
N THR A 79 -14.27 -25.97 8.00
CA THR A 79 -14.96 -24.68 8.08
C THR A 79 -13.95 -23.59 8.37
N VAL A 80 -14.15 -22.41 7.79
CA VAL A 80 -13.36 -21.21 8.07
C VAL A 80 -14.31 -20.15 8.59
N CYS A 81 -13.97 -19.54 9.72
CA CYS A 81 -14.66 -18.38 10.24
C CYS A 81 -13.78 -17.15 10.11
N ARG A 82 -14.37 -16.06 9.62
CA ARG A 82 -13.76 -14.73 9.59
C ARG A 82 -14.54 -13.80 10.52
N THR A 83 -13.86 -13.23 11.50
CA THR A 83 -14.39 -12.20 12.39
C THR A 83 -13.79 -10.86 11.98
N THR A 84 -14.60 -9.96 11.45
CA THR A 84 -14.17 -8.69 10.85
C THR A 84 -14.63 -7.51 11.69
N ILE A 85 -13.75 -6.52 11.85
CA ILE A 85 -14.10 -5.15 12.26
C ILE A 85 -13.57 -4.16 11.22
N THR A 86 -14.32 -3.09 10.97
CA THR A 86 -13.90 -2.01 10.10
C THR A 86 -13.83 -0.72 10.91
N GLY A 87 -12.75 0.03 10.73
CA GLY A 87 -12.61 1.39 11.23
C GLY A 87 -12.70 2.40 10.10
N THR A 88 -13.49 3.46 10.27
CA THR A 88 -13.64 4.55 9.32
C THR A 88 -13.22 5.88 9.93
N PHE A 89 -12.65 6.76 9.11
CA PHE A 89 -12.49 8.17 9.50
C PHE A 89 -13.85 8.87 9.46
N ASP A 90 -13.96 10.04 10.10
CA ASP A 90 -15.18 10.86 10.08
C ASP A 90 -15.64 11.27 8.68
N THR A 91 -14.72 11.27 7.72
CA THR A 91 -15.02 11.49 6.28
C THR A 91 -15.79 10.33 5.62
N GLY A 92 -16.01 9.22 6.35
CA GLY A 92 -16.59 7.98 5.82
C GLY A 92 -15.58 7.07 5.10
N GLN A 93 -14.34 7.52 4.91
CA GLN A 93 -13.29 6.71 4.28
C GLN A 93 -12.85 5.56 5.19
N SER A 94 -12.60 4.39 4.61
CA SER A 94 -12.01 3.25 5.32
C SER A 94 -10.62 3.61 5.82
N ALA A 95 -10.42 3.53 7.13
CA ALA A 95 -9.12 3.75 7.77
C ALA A 95 -8.38 2.43 7.98
N VAL A 96 -9.09 1.43 8.51
CA VAL A 96 -8.52 0.12 8.87
C VAL A 96 -9.57 -0.96 8.74
N ARG A 97 -9.12 -2.19 8.47
CA ARG A 97 -9.93 -3.39 8.60
C ARG A 97 -9.08 -4.48 9.24
N ILE A 98 -9.65 -5.17 10.22
CA ILE A 98 -9.00 -6.26 10.92
C ILE A 98 -9.86 -7.50 10.74
N ASP A 99 -9.25 -8.60 10.29
CA ASP A 99 -9.92 -9.87 10.03
C ASP A 99 -9.24 -10.97 10.86
N LEU A 100 -9.91 -11.49 11.89
CA LEU A 100 -9.47 -12.70 12.59
C LEU A 100 -9.99 -13.93 11.85
N ILE A 101 -9.07 -14.78 11.37
CA ILE A 101 -9.37 -16.00 10.63
C ILE A 101 -9.11 -17.22 11.51
N GLU A 102 -10.17 -17.99 11.74
CA GLU A 102 -10.15 -19.24 12.49
C GLU A 102 -10.51 -20.39 11.54
N ARG A 103 -9.83 -21.53 11.66
CA ARG A 103 -10.13 -22.74 10.87
C ARG A 103 -10.45 -23.88 11.82
N ASP A 104 -11.53 -24.61 11.55
CA ASP A 104 -11.86 -25.80 12.34
C ASP A 104 -10.70 -26.81 12.29
N GLY A 105 -10.29 -27.27 13.47
CA GLY A 105 -9.16 -28.20 13.65
C GLY A 105 -7.79 -27.53 13.73
N ASP A 106 -7.68 -26.22 13.47
CA ASP A 106 -6.47 -25.46 13.75
C ASP A 106 -6.52 -24.90 15.17
N LYS A 107 -5.40 -24.93 15.88
CA LYS A 107 -5.27 -24.36 17.23
C LYS A 107 -4.84 -22.89 17.20
N ALA A 108 -4.46 -22.38 16.02
CA ALA A 108 -4.03 -21.01 15.82
C ALA A 108 -5.06 -20.22 15.01
N ALA A 109 -5.29 -18.97 15.42
CA ALA A 109 -5.98 -17.98 14.61
C ALA A 109 -4.97 -17.06 13.91
N ARG A 110 -5.35 -16.47 12.77
CA ARG A 110 -4.52 -15.53 12.00
C ARG A 110 -5.19 -14.17 11.94
N LEU A 111 -4.41 -13.10 12.01
CA LEU A 111 -4.87 -11.71 11.91
C LEU A 111 -4.39 -11.08 10.59
#